data_AF-A0A7S2ATL8-F1
#
_entry.id   AF-A0A7S2ATL8-F1
#
_cell.length_a   1.000
_cell.length_b   1.000
_cell.length_c   1.000
_cell.angle_alpha   90.00
_cell.angle_beta   90.00
_cell.angle_gamma   90.00
#
_symmetry.space_group_name_H-M   'P 1'
#
loop_
_entity.id
_entity.type
_entity.pdbx_description
1 polymer ?
#
loop_
_entity_poly.entity_id
_entity_poly.type
_entity_poly.pdbx_seq_one_letter_code
_entity_poly.pdbx_strand_id
1 'polypeptide(L)'
;DKVNGDGGGDSSDEDDLLARMARRAEEEEQEQETRKQSGEDEQEKERLAAQKKKDKAAKKREKKAAEEAAKAAAREAEQAAIDAMGPSARAMEAEAVATALGARGLRRKEIASDGHCLYRSLSHQLERVGASDVHDYTSLRKLAARQLRANKDAFEPFA
;
A
#
# COMPACT_ATOMS: atom_id res chain seq x y z
N ASP A 1 -75.55 -80.76 -21.53
CA ASP A 1 -74.64 -79.84 -20.80
C ASP A 1 -73.48 -79.40 -21.68
N LYS A 2 -73.42 -78.09 -22.00
CA LYS A 2 -72.39 -77.10 -21.58
C LYS A 2 -71.16 -77.09 -22.51
N VAL A 3 -70.57 -76.00 -23.00
CA VAL A 3 -70.74 -74.53 -22.92
C VAL A 3 -69.89 -73.94 -24.08
N ASN A 4 -70.31 -72.80 -24.65
CA ASN A 4 -69.53 -71.96 -25.58
C ASN A 4 -68.24 -71.41 -24.94
N GLY A 5 -67.21 -71.10 -25.74
CA GLY A 5 -66.02 -70.40 -25.26
C GLY A 5 -65.12 -69.93 -26.38
N ASP A 6 -65.60 -68.92 -27.10
CA ASP A 6 -64.82 -67.98 -27.92
C ASP A 6 -63.70 -67.32 -27.10
N GLY A 7 -62.55 -67.02 -27.73
CA GLY A 7 -61.48 -66.25 -27.08
C GLY A 7 -60.05 -66.61 -27.47
N GLY A 8 -59.71 -66.55 -28.76
CA GLY A 8 -58.32 -66.47 -29.20
C GLY A 8 -57.86 -65.01 -29.20
N GLY A 9 -57.44 -64.50 -28.04
CA GLY A 9 -56.90 -63.15 -27.88
C GLY A 9 -55.36 -63.16 -27.82
N ASP A 10 -54.74 -62.31 -28.65
CA ASP A 10 -53.49 -61.57 -28.42
C ASP A 10 -52.32 -62.31 -27.75
N SER A 11 -51.55 -63.06 -28.54
CA SER A 11 -50.15 -63.40 -28.20
C SER A 11 -49.15 -62.39 -28.80
N SER A 12 -49.61 -61.54 -29.72
CA SER A 12 -48.80 -60.56 -30.46
C SER A 12 -48.53 -59.28 -29.67
N ASP A 13 -49.41 -58.95 -28.73
CA ASP A 13 -49.44 -57.64 -28.07
C ASP A 13 -48.49 -57.57 -26.88
N GLU A 14 -48.18 -58.71 -26.25
CA GLU A 14 -47.21 -58.82 -25.16
C GLU A 14 -45.75 -58.61 -25.66
N ASP A 15 -45.39 -59.20 -26.81
CA ASP A 15 -44.05 -59.04 -27.41
C ASP A 15 -43.81 -57.62 -27.95
N ASP A 16 -44.83 -56.96 -28.52
CA ASP A 16 -44.73 -55.56 -28.93
C ASP A 16 -44.63 -54.61 -27.72
N LEU A 17 -45.30 -54.93 -26.60
CA LEU A 17 -45.16 -54.18 -25.35
C LEU A 17 -43.72 -54.23 -24.80
N LEU A 18 -43.10 -55.42 -24.79
CA LEU A 18 -41.72 -55.61 -24.32
C LEU A 18 -40.72 -54.86 -25.20
N ALA A 19 -40.89 -54.88 -26.52
CA ALA A 19 -40.02 -54.16 -27.45
C ALA A 19 -40.15 -52.62 -27.34
N ARG A 20 -41.33 -52.11 -26.95
CA ARG A 20 -41.53 -50.68 -26.64
C ARG A 20 -40.90 -50.29 -25.30
N MET A 21 -40.97 -51.16 -24.29
CA MET A 21 -40.31 -50.93 -23.00
C MET A 21 -38.78 -50.91 -23.11
N ALA A 22 -38.19 -51.81 -23.91
CA ALA A 22 -36.74 -51.84 -24.15
C ALA A 22 -36.25 -50.57 -24.87
N ARG A 23 -36.95 -50.12 -25.92
CA ARG A 23 -36.63 -48.86 -26.61
C ARG A 23 -36.71 -47.65 -25.71
N ARG A 24 -37.72 -47.59 -24.85
CA ARG A 24 -37.85 -46.52 -23.85
C ARG A 24 -36.71 -46.55 -22.83
N ALA A 25 -36.24 -47.74 -22.41
CA ALA A 25 -35.10 -47.86 -21.51
C ALA A 25 -33.79 -47.40 -22.18
N GLU A 26 -33.57 -47.74 -23.46
CA GLU A 26 -32.42 -47.27 -24.24
C GLU A 26 -32.46 -45.75 -24.48
N GLU A 27 -33.65 -45.19 -24.75
CA GLU A 27 -33.86 -43.74 -24.88
C GLU A 27 -33.62 -43.02 -23.53
N GLU A 28 -34.09 -43.59 -22.41
CA GLU A 28 -33.84 -43.06 -21.07
C GLU A 28 -32.36 -43.15 -20.67
N GLU A 29 -31.63 -44.21 -21.06
CA GLU A 29 -30.18 -44.30 -20.88
C GLU A 29 -29.43 -43.27 -21.74
N GLN A 30 -29.81 -43.09 -23.01
CA GLN A 30 -29.24 -42.04 -23.86
C GLN A 30 -29.53 -40.63 -23.32
N GLU A 31 -30.74 -40.38 -22.80
CA GLU A 31 -31.07 -39.10 -22.16
C GLU A 31 -30.25 -38.88 -20.88
N GLN A 32 -29.97 -39.94 -20.11
CA GLN A 32 -29.13 -39.86 -18.92
C GLN A 32 -27.64 -39.64 -19.26
N GLU A 33 -27.12 -40.30 -20.30
CA GLU A 33 -25.75 -40.10 -20.78
C GLU A 33 -25.55 -38.70 -21.36
N THR A 34 -26.48 -38.22 -22.18
CA THR A 34 -26.43 -36.85 -22.72
C THR A 34 -26.54 -35.80 -21.62
N ARG A 35 -27.39 -36.02 -20.60
CA ARG A 35 -27.42 -35.15 -19.40
C ARG A 35 -26.11 -35.17 -18.63
N LYS A 36 -25.50 -36.34 -18.41
CA LYS A 36 -24.19 -36.45 -17.75
C LYS A 36 -23.08 -35.75 -18.54
N GLN A 37 -22.98 -36.00 -19.84
CA GLN A 37 -22.02 -35.34 -20.72
C GLN A 37 -22.20 -33.81 -20.72
N SER A 38 -23.44 -33.33 -20.78
CA SER A 38 -23.70 -31.88 -20.71
C SER A 38 -23.23 -31.25 -19.39
N GLY A 39 -23.34 -31.98 -18.27
CA GLY A 39 -22.87 -31.52 -16.96
C GLY A 39 -21.34 -31.51 -16.85
N GLU A 40 -20.66 -32.49 -17.45
CA GLU A 40 -19.20 -32.55 -17.51
C GLU A 40 -18.61 -31.43 -18.38
N ASP A 41 -19.22 -31.15 -19.54
CA ASP A 41 -18.83 -30.06 -20.44
C ASP A 41 -18.98 -28.66 -19.80
N GLU A 42 -20.05 -28.45 -19.03
CA GLU A 42 -20.24 -27.21 -18.28
C GLU A 42 -19.20 -27.05 -17.16
N GLN A 43 -18.91 -28.13 -16.42
CA GLN A 43 -17.87 -28.11 -15.39
C GLN A 43 -16.47 -27.87 -15.96
N GLU A 44 -16.14 -28.45 -17.12
CA GLU A 44 -14.86 -28.21 -17.78
C GLU A 44 -14.73 -26.76 -18.27
N LYS A 45 -15.79 -26.21 -18.88
CA LYS A 45 -15.85 -24.79 -19.26
C LYS A 45 -15.66 -23.86 -18.07
N GLU A 46 -16.30 -24.16 -16.93
CA GLU A 46 -16.17 -23.35 -15.72
C GLU A 46 -14.73 -23.41 -15.15
N ARG A 47 -14.12 -24.60 -15.12
CA ARG A 47 -12.72 -24.77 -14.67
C ARG A 47 -11.73 -24.02 -15.57
N LEU A 48 -11.89 -24.12 -16.89
CA LEU A 48 -11.06 -23.39 -17.86
C LEU A 48 -11.25 -21.86 -17.73
N ALA A 49 -12.47 -21.39 -17.50
CA ALA A 49 -12.74 -19.97 -17.27
C ALA A 49 -12.14 -19.48 -15.94
N ALA A 50 -12.21 -20.28 -14.88
CA ALA A 50 -11.60 -19.98 -13.59
C ALA A 50 -10.06 -19.93 -13.69
N GLN A 51 -9.45 -20.84 -14.44
CA GLN A 51 -8.01 -20.88 -14.67
C GLN A 51 -7.52 -19.67 -15.46
N LYS A 52 -8.20 -19.31 -16.57
CA LYS A 52 -7.90 -18.06 -17.32
C LYS A 52 -8.00 -16.80 -16.45
N LYS A 53 -8.98 -16.73 -15.54
CA LYS A 53 -9.11 -15.62 -14.58
C LYS A 53 -7.95 -15.58 -13.58
N LYS A 54 -7.52 -16.74 -13.06
CA LYS A 54 -6.35 -16.87 -12.17
C LYS A 54 -5.07 -16.43 -12.88
N ASP A 55 -4.84 -16.87 -14.11
CA ASP A 55 -3.64 -16.52 -14.89
C ASP A 55 -3.60 -15.02 -15.21
N LYS A 56 -4.75 -14.42 -15.55
CA LYS A 56 -4.85 -12.97 -15.77
C LYS A 56 -4.58 -12.18 -14.48
N ALA A 57 -5.03 -12.68 -13.33
CA ALA A 57 -4.74 -12.08 -12.04
C ALA A 57 -3.25 -12.22 -11.66
N ALA A 58 -2.63 -13.37 -11.92
CA ALA A 58 -1.20 -13.61 -11.72
C ALA A 58 -0.36 -12.65 -12.58
N LYS A 59 -0.65 -12.57 -13.88
CA LYS A 59 0.03 -11.64 -14.81
C LYS A 59 -0.14 -10.17 -14.42
N LYS A 60 -1.30 -9.79 -13.87
CA LYS A 60 -1.52 -8.43 -13.35
C LYS A 60 -0.70 -8.15 -12.09
N ARG A 61 -0.56 -9.12 -11.19
CA ARG A 61 0.29 -9.02 -9.98
C ARG A 61 1.76 -8.91 -10.36
N GLU A 62 2.22 -9.75 -11.28
CA GLU A 62 3.59 -9.74 -11.79
C GLU A 62 3.94 -8.40 -12.45
N LYS A 63 3.06 -7.88 -13.33
CA LYS A 63 3.25 -6.56 -13.94
C LYS A 63 3.34 -5.45 -12.89
N LYS A 64 2.49 -5.50 -11.86
CA LYS A 64 2.51 -4.52 -10.76
C LYS A 64 3.80 -4.61 -9.95
N ALA A 65 4.24 -5.82 -9.62
CA ALA A 65 5.49 -6.06 -8.90
C ALA A 65 6.71 -5.58 -9.70
N ALA A 66 6.74 -5.83 -11.02
CA ALA A 66 7.79 -5.35 -11.90
C ALA A 66 7.82 -3.81 -11.98
N GLU A 67 6.64 -3.16 -12.05
CA GLU A 67 6.56 -1.70 -12.05
C GLU A 67 6.99 -1.08 -10.72
N GLU A 68 6.62 -1.69 -9.59
CA GLU A 68 7.07 -1.26 -8.25
C GLU A 68 8.58 -1.46 -8.08
N ALA A 69 9.13 -2.59 -8.53
CA ALA A 69 10.57 -2.85 -8.51
C ALA A 69 11.34 -1.84 -9.38
N ALA A 70 10.84 -1.53 -10.58
CA ALA A 70 11.45 -0.52 -11.45
C ALA A 70 11.42 0.88 -10.82
N LYS A 71 10.31 1.27 -10.18
CA LYS A 71 10.21 2.55 -9.44
C LYS A 71 11.16 2.59 -8.24
N ALA A 72 11.29 1.50 -7.50
CA ALA A 72 12.23 1.42 -6.38
C ALA A 72 13.68 1.55 -6.88
N ALA A 73 14.06 0.82 -7.92
CA ALA A 73 15.39 0.89 -8.53
C ALA A 73 15.70 2.29 -9.08
N ALA A 74 14.73 2.99 -9.69
CA ALA A 74 14.91 4.36 -10.15
C ALA A 74 15.18 5.34 -9.00
N ARG A 75 14.45 5.21 -7.88
CA ARG A 75 14.68 6.03 -6.67
C ARG A 75 16.04 5.74 -6.05
N GLU A 76 16.44 4.47 -6.00
CA GLU A 76 17.74 4.06 -5.48
C GLU A 76 18.89 4.59 -6.36
N ALA A 77 18.74 4.53 -7.68
CA ALA A 77 19.70 5.11 -8.62
C ALA A 77 19.80 6.64 -8.51
N GLU A 78 18.67 7.33 -8.32
CA GLU A 78 18.63 8.78 -8.08
C GLU A 78 19.35 9.15 -6.77
N GLN A 79 19.07 8.41 -5.68
CA GLN A 79 19.74 8.62 -4.40
C GLN A 79 21.24 8.34 -4.50
N ALA A 80 21.63 7.23 -5.16
CA ALA A 80 23.03 6.90 -5.38
C ALA A 80 23.76 7.96 -6.22
N ALA A 81 23.07 8.58 -7.19
CA ALA A 81 23.63 9.70 -7.96
C ALA A 81 23.84 10.95 -7.10
N ILE A 82 22.90 11.28 -6.20
CA ILE A 82 23.04 12.37 -5.23
C ILE A 82 24.21 12.10 -4.28
N ASP A 83 24.32 10.88 -3.76
CA ASP A 83 25.39 10.49 -2.84
C ASP A 83 26.76 10.48 -3.53
N ALA A 84 26.81 10.08 -4.81
CA ALA A 84 28.02 10.11 -5.64
C ALA A 84 28.52 11.52 -5.95
N MET A 85 27.66 12.55 -5.91
CA MET A 85 28.08 13.95 -6.03
C MET A 85 28.87 14.45 -4.81
N GLY A 86 28.96 13.63 -3.76
CA GLY A 86 29.65 13.96 -2.52
C GLY A 86 28.82 14.86 -1.60
N PRO A 87 29.33 15.16 -0.39
CA PRO A 87 28.61 15.98 0.56
C PRO A 87 28.43 17.40 0.02
N SER A 88 27.20 17.92 0.11
CA SER A 88 26.94 19.33 -0.20
C SER A 88 27.83 20.25 0.66
N ALA A 89 28.15 21.45 0.16
CA ALA A 89 28.91 22.45 0.92
C ALA A 89 28.27 22.71 2.30
N ARG A 90 26.94 22.76 2.38
CA ARG A 90 26.19 22.89 3.64
C ARG A 90 26.46 21.74 4.61
N ALA A 91 26.54 20.49 4.11
CA ALA A 91 26.83 19.33 4.94
C ALA A 91 28.28 19.38 5.46
N MET A 92 29.23 19.74 4.59
CA MET A 92 30.64 19.93 4.97
C MET A 92 30.79 21.02 6.04
N GLU A 93 30.14 22.17 5.87
CA GLU A 93 30.12 23.25 6.86
C GLU A 93 29.46 22.83 8.18
N ALA A 94 28.35 22.09 8.11
CA ALA A 94 27.65 21.60 9.28
C ALA A 94 28.53 20.65 10.10
N GLU A 95 29.24 19.73 9.41
CA GLU A 95 30.17 18.78 10.00
C GLU A 95 31.41 19.48 10.59
N ALA A 96 32.00 20.43 9.87
CA ALA A 96 33.15 21.19 10.36
C ALA A 96 32.83 21.92 11.67
N VAL A 97 31.67 22.57 11.73
CA VAL A 97 31.21 23.24 12.97
C VAL A 97 30.86 22.21 14.06
N ALA A 98 30.23 21.09 13.72
CA ALA A 98 29.92 20.05 14.70
C ALA A 98 31.20 19.48 15.33
N THR A 99 32.23 19.24 14.53
CA THR A 99 33.56 18.80 14.98
C THR A 99 34.20 19.84 15.91
N ALA A 100 34.19 21.12 15.50
CA ALA A 100 34.74 22.20 16.32
C ALA A 100 34.02 22.38 17.67
N LEU A 101 32.70 22.18 17.70
CA LEU A 101 31.90 22.21 18.94
C LEU A 101 32.15 20.97 19.79
N GLY A 102 32.21 19.79 19.19
CA GLY A 102 32.44 18.52 19.86
C GLY A 102 33.77 18.48 20.62
N ALA A 103 34.82 19.06 20.04
CA ALA A 103 36.12 19.22 20.71
C ALA A 103 36.06 20.04 22.02
N ARG A 104 35.00 20.83 22.22
CA ARG A 104 34.74 21.63 23.42
C ARG A 104 33.65 21.04 24.32
N GLY A 105 33.17 19.83 24.03
CA GLY A 105 32.03 19.21 24.73
C GLY A 105 30.70 19.91 24.46
N LEU A 106 30.60 20.68 23.35
CA LEU A 106 29.39 21.40 22.97
C LEU A 106 28.69 20.70 21.80
N ARG A 107 27.38 20.94 21.66
CA ARG A 107 26.59 20.49 20.51
C ARG A 107 25.74 21.60 19.95
N ARG A 108 25.49 21.56 18.65
CA ARG A 108 24.52 22.45 18.00
C ARG A 108 23.10 22.02 18.38
N LYS A 109 22.24 23.00 18.65
CA LYS A 109 20.79 22.84 18.75
C LYS A 109 20.16 23.65 17.62
N GLU A 110 19.34 22.99 16.81
CA GLU A 110 18.61 23.68 15.76
C GLU A 110 17.51 24.57 16.36
N ILE A 111 17.42 25.80 15.87
CA ILE A 111 16.41 26.79 16.23
C ILE A 111 15.69 27.16 14.93
N ALA A 112 14.37 27.40 15.00
CA ALA A 112 13.59 27.81 13.84
C ALA A 112 14.25 29.01 13.12
N SER A 113 14.42 28.88 11.80
CA SER A 113 15.04 29.89 10.94
C SER A 113 14.06 31.01 10.56
N ASP A 114 13.47 31.65 11.57
CA ASP A 114 12.56 32.80 11.44
C ASP A 114 13.22 34.12 11.91
N GLY A 115 12.52 35.25 11.78
CA GLY A 115 12.99 36.56 12.25
C GLY A 115 13.07 36.70 13.79
N HIS A 116 12.85 35.62 14.54
CA HIS A 116 12.95 35.57 16.00
C HIS A 116 14.06 34.60 16.46
N CYS A 117 14.81 33.99 15.53
CA CYS A 117 15.81 32.98 15.80
C CYS A 117 16.84 33.39 16.86
N LEU A 118 17.25 34.66 16.88
CA LEU A 118 18.16 35.22 17.88
C LEU A 118 17.57 35.14 19.31
N TYR A 119 16.32 35.57 19.48
CA TYR A 119 15.68 35.55 20.81
C TYR A 119 15.29 34.13 21.22
N ARG A 120 14.90 33.27 20.26
CA ARG A 120 14.64 31.85 20.52
C ARG A 120 15.90 31.11 20.97
N SER A 121 17.06 31.41 20.37
CA SER A 121 18.33 30.79 20.77
C SER A 121 18.74 31.20 22.19
N LEU A 122 18.55 32.47 22.55
CA LEU A 122 18.78 32.97 23.90
C LEU A 122 17.82 32.36 24.93
N SER A 123 16.51 32.29 24.62
CA SER A 123 15.51 31.63 25.47
C SER A 123 15.94 30.21 25.82
N HIS A 124 16.30 29.42 24.81
CA HIS A 124 16.78 28.05 25.01
C HIS A 124 18.05 27.98 25.88
N GLN A 125 19.00 28.92 25.74
CA GLN A 125 20.19 28.91 26.59
C GLN A 125 19.89 29.32 28.04
N LEU A 126 18.99 30.28 28.26
CA LEU A 126 18.58 30.72 29.59
C LEU A 126 17.84 29.61 30.35
N GLU A 127 16.95 28.88 29.66
CA GLU A 127 16.31 27.69 30.21
C GLU A 127 17.34 26.63 30.65
N ARG A 128 18.39 26.41 29.84
CA ARG A 128 19.45 25.42 30.16
C ARG A 128 20.28 25.76 31.39
N VAL A 129 20.44 27.04 31.72
CA VAL A 129 21.21 27.47 32.90
C VAL A 129 20.34 27.70 34.13
N GLY A 130 19.05 27.34 34.07
CA GLY A 130 18.11 27.51 35.18
C GLY A 130 17.63 28.95 35.37
N ALA A 131 17.85 29.84 34.40
CA ALA A 131 17.32 31.20 34.40
C ALA A 131 15.92 31.26 33.75
N SER A 132 15.04 30.34 34.17
CA SER A 132 13.70 30.14 33.60
C SER A 132 12.70 31.26 33.92
N ASP A 133 13.06 32.17 34.81
CA ASP A 133 12.26 33.37 35.10
C ASP A 133 12.18 34.30 33.89
N VAL A 134 13.08 34.12 32.92
CA VAL A 134 13.07 34.85 31.65
C VAL A 134 12.26 34.05 30.63
N HIS A 135 10.99 34.43 30.53
CA HIS A 135 10.00 33.88 29.61
C HIS A 135 10.34 34.14 28.14
N ASP A 136 9.67 33.39 27.26
CA ASP A 136 9.73 33.29 25.78
C ASP A 136 10.52 34.34 24.95
N TYR A 137 10.72 34.00 23.67
CA TYR A 137 11.40 34.90 22.73
C TYR A 137 10.75 36.30 22.63
N THR A 138 9.44 36.42 22.87
CA THR A 138 8.69 37.68 22.81
C THR A 138 9.07 38.60 23.97
N SER A 139 9.16 38.04 25.17
CA SER A 139 9.52 38.74 26.39
C SER A 139 10.97 39.24 26.31
N LEU A 140 11.88 38.38 25.83
CA LEU A 140 13.28 38.72 25.59
C LEU A 140 13.42 39.87 24.59
N ARG A 141 12.65 39.84 23.50
CA ARG A 141 12.63 40.92 22.52
C ARG A 141 12.15 42.24 23.11
N LYS A 142 11.10 42.21 23.93
CA LYS A 142 10.59 43.42 24.63
C LYS A 142 11.60 43.95 25.64
N LEU A 143 12.27 43.06 26.38
CA LEU A 143 13.31 43.41 27.34
C LEU A 143 14.49 44.10 26.65
N ALA A 144 15.01 43.50 25.57
CA ALA A 144 16.08 44.08 24.77
C ALA A 144 15.70 45.48 24.26
N ALA A 145 14.50 45.62 23.67
CA ALA A 145 14.04 46.92 23.16
C ALA A 145 13.92 47.98 24.27
N ARG A 146 13.50 47.59 25.48
CA ARG A 146 13.45 48.49 26.64
C ARG A 146 14.85 48.92 27.08
N GLN A 147 15.78 47.99 27.14
CA GLN A 147 17.18 48.27 27.51
C GLN A 147 17.87 49.20 26.52
N LEU A 148 17.67 48.97 25.21
CA LEU A 148 18.21 49.83 24.16
C LEU A 148 17.67 51.26 24.26
N ARG A 149 16.36 51.44 24.50
CA ARG A 149 15.76 52.78 24.66
C ARG A 149 16.17 53.47 25.95
N ALA A 150 16.30 52.74 27.04
CA ALA A 150 16.66 53.29 28.34
C ALA A 150 18.13 53.75 28.40
N ASN A 151 19.01 53.15 27.59
CA ASN A 151 20.45 53.44 27.56
C ASN A 151 20.88 53.92 26.16
N LYS A 152 20.08 54.78 25.54
CA LYS A 152 20.25 55.17 24.13
C LYS A 152 21.68 55.60 23.81
N ASP A 153 22.29 56.44 24.63
CA ASP A 153 23.62 57.01 24.40
C ASP A 153 24.71 55.93 24.29
N ALA A 154 24.55 54.80 24.96
CA ALA A 154 25.48 53.67 24.89
C ALA A 154 25.32 52.84 23.60
N PHE A 155 24.15 52.89 22.96
CA PHE A 155 23.82 52.09 21.78
C PHE A 155 23.73 52.89 20.48
N GLU A 156 23.68 54.23 20.55
CA GLU A 156 23.62 55.13 19.39
C GLU A 156 24.73 54.89 18.35
N PRO A 157 25.99 54.57 18.72
CA PRO A 157 27.04 54.27 17.74
C PRO A 157 26.80 53.00 16.90
N PHE A 158 25.86 52.14 17.30
CA PHE A 158 25.53 50.87 16.65
C PHE A 158 24.17 50.90 15.93
N ALA A 159 23.47 52.03 15.98
CA ALA A 159 22.13 52.21 15.43
C ALA A 159 22.14 52.54 13.93
#